data_AF-A0A349HS35-F1
#
_entry.id   AF-A0A349HS35-F1
#
_cell.length_a   1.000
_cell.length_b   1.000
_cell.length_c   1.000
_cell.angle_alpha   90.00
_cell.angle_beta   90.00
_cell.angle_gamma   90.00
#
_symmetry.space_group_name_H-M   'P 1'
#
loop_
_entity.id
_entity.type
_entity.pdbx_description
1 polymer ?
#
loop_
_entity_poly.entity_id
_entity_poly.type
_entity_poly.pdbx_seq_one_letter_code
_entity_poly.pdbx_strand_id
1 'polypeptide(L)'
;MDKHQKISSAVIRRLPKYYRYLGELNKVGITKTSSRELSEMTGFSASQIRQDLNNFGGFGQQGFGYDVGNLRNEIGKILGLDKKYKIIIVGAGNIGQAIANYTGFYEADYEVVALFDKNPKLVGLSIRNALIMDS
;
A
#
# COMPACT_ATOMS: atom_id res chain seq x y z
N MET A 1 -8.64 -5.76 -29.69
CA MET A 1 -7.19 -5.53 -29.51
C MET A 1 -7.03 -4.58 -28.33
N ASP A 2 -6.78 -5.15 -27.16
CA ASP A 2 -6.73 -4.41 -25.89
C ASP A 2 -5.59 -3.40 -25.88
N LYS A 3 -5.95 -2.12 -25.82
CA LYS A 3 -5.01 -1.07 -25.45
C LYS A 3 -4.71 -1.25 -23.98
N HIS A 4 -3.61 -1.93 -23.65
CA HIS A 4 -2.90 -1.68 -22.41
C HIS A 4 -2.40 -0.22 -22.43
N GLN A 5 -3.30 0.72 -22.17
CA GLN A 5 -2.91 2.08 -21.82
C GLN A 5 -2.12 1.95 -20.52
N LYS A 6 -0.81 2.19 -20.63
CA LYS A 6 0.11 2.17 -19.50
C LYS A 6 -0.41 3.20 -18.50
N ILE A 7 -1.03 2.73 -17.42
CA ILE A 7 -1.60 3.59 -16.39
C ILE A 7 -0.50 4.51 -15.89
N SER A 8 -0.78 5.81 -15.86
CA SER A 8 0.23 6.81 -15.48
C SER A 8 0.76 6.54 -14.08
N SER A 9 2.07 6.70 -13.89
CA SER A 9 2.72 6.61 -12.58
C SER A 9 2.12 7.59 -11.57
N ALA A 10 1.57 8.72 -12.04
CA ALA A 10 0.86 9.68 -11.21
C ALA A 10 -0.42 9.10 -10.61
N VAL A 11 -1.15 8.27 -11.36
CA VAL A 11 -2.37 7.58 -10.87
C VAL A 11 -1.97 6.54 -9.83
N ILE A 12 -0.97 5.71 -10.12
CA ILE A 12 -0.46 4.68 -9.21
C ILE A 12 -0.02 5.31 -7.87
N ARG A 13 0.68 6.44 -7.90
CA ARG A 13 1.11 7.17 -6.69
C ARG A 13 -0.04 7.70 -5.83
N ARG A 14 -1.24 7.89 -6.38
CA ARG A 14 -2.41 8.35 -5.63
C ARG A 14 -3.20 7.23 -4.97
N LEU A 15 -3.14 6.01 -5.52
CA LEU A 15 -3.88 4.84 -5.00
C LEU A 15 -3.63 4.56 -3.49
N PRO A 16 -2.40 4.63 -2.96
CA PRO A 16 -2.17 4.42 -1.52
C PRO A 16 -2.91 5.42 -0.64
N LYS A 17 -3.12 6.65 -1.13
CA LYS A 17 -3.89 7.67 -0.41
C LYS A 17 -5.36 7.29 -0.38
N TYR A 18 -5.95 6.91 -1.52
CA TYR A 18 -7.33 6.41 -1.58
C TYR A 18 -7.53 5.21 -0.67
N TYR A 19 -6.64 4.22 -0.77
CA TYR A 19 -6.65 3.03 0.08
C TYR A 19 -6.74 3.43 1.56
N ARG A 20 -5.83 4.30 2.03
CA ARG A 20 -5.80 4.75 3.42
C ARG A 20 -7.13 5.36 3.86
N TYR A 21 -7.67 6.33 3.13
CA TYR A 21 -8.91 7.00 3.52
C TYR A 21 -10.13 6.08 3.48
N LEU A 22 -10.21 5.17 2.50
CA LEU A 22 -11.23 4.13 2.50
C LEU A 22 -11.10 3.20 3.72
N GLY A 23 -9.87 2.96 4.18
CA GLY A 23 -9.62 2.25 5.44
C GLY A 23 -10.18 2.98 6.65
N GLU A 24 -9.99 4.30 6.73
CA GLU A 24 -10.55 5.12 7.80
C GLU A 24 -12.07 5.15 7.77
N LEU A 25 -12.69 5.29 6.59
CA LEU A 25 -14.15 5.19 6.42
C LEU A 25 -14.68 3.83 6.90
N ASN A 26 -14.00 2.75 6.52
CA ASN A 26 -14.41 1.40 6.91
C ASN A 26 -14.31 1.19 8.44
N LYS A 27 -13.26 1.73 9.09
CA LYS A 27 -13.09 1.65 10.55
C LYS A 27 -14.23 2.31 11.33
N VAL A 28 -14.82 3.37 10.77
CA VAL A 28 -15.98 4.07 11.38
C VAL A 28 -17.33 3.54 10.89
N GLY A 29 -17.35 2.42 10.15
CA GLY A 29 -18.57 1.75 9.70
C GLY A 29 -19.25 2.40 8.48
N ILE A 30 -18.57 3.33 7.78
CA ILE A 30 -19.11 3.92 6.55
C ILE A 30 -18.94 2.93 5.40
N THR A 31 -20.07 2.52 4.82
CA THR A 31 -20.11 1.49 3.76
C THR A 31 -20.16 2.07 2.35
N LYS A 32 -20.55 3.33 2.20
CA LYS A 32 -20.63 4.02 0.90
C LYS A 32 -19.96 5.38 0.97
N THR A 33 -19.34 5.79 -0.14
CA THR A 33 -18.79 7.13 -0.29
C THR A 33 -18.93 7.66 -1.72
N SER A 34 -18.72 8.95 -1.93
CA SER A 34 -18.71 9.60 -3.24
C SER A 34 -17.34 10.17 -3.61
N SER A 35 -17.14 10.50 -4.88
CA SER A 35 -15.92 11.22 -5.30
C SER A 35 -15.80 12.61 -4.68
N ARG A 36 -16.93 13.20 -4.24
CA ARG A 36 -16.95 14.49 -3.56
C ARG A 36 -16.44 14.36 -2.13
N GLU A 37 -16.93 13.38 -1.38
CA GLU A 37 -16.44 13.12 -0.01
C GLU A 37 -14.97 12.70 -0.02
N LEU A 38 -14.57 11.80 -0.94
CA LEU A 38 -13.17 11.45 -1.11
C LEU A 38 -12.31 12.66 -1.48
N SER A 39 -12.84 13.61 -2.26
CA SER A 39 -12.14 14.85 -2.61
C SER A 39 -11.88 15.72 -1.38
N GLU A 40 -12.85 15.83 -0.47
CA GLU A 40 -12.73 16.59 0.78
C GLU A 40 -11.67 15.96 1.71
N MET A 41 -11.59 14.63 1.74
CA MET A 41 -10.62 13.90 2.57
C MET A 41 -9.21 13.87 1.95
N THR A 42 -9.10 13.67 0.63
CA THR A 42 -7.80 13.44 -0.04
C THR A 42 -7.18 14.72 -0.59
N GLY A 43 -7.95 15.80 -0.74
CA GLY A 43 -7.53 17.06 -1.39
C GLY A 43 -7.35 16.95 -2.91
N PHE A 44 -7.82 15.88 -3.55
CA PHE A 44 -7.83 15.76 -5.01
C PHE A 44 -9.22 16.10 -5.53
N SER A 45 -9.33 16.70 -6.71
CA SER A 45 -10.66 17.02 -7.25
C SER A 45 -11.48 15.75 -7.51
N ALA A 46 -12.80 15.83 -7.29
CA ALA A 46 -13.72 14.73 -7.60
C ALA A 46 -13.64 14.25 -9.06
N SER A 47 -13.26 15.13 -9.99
CA SER A 47 -13.00 14.76 -11.39
C SER A 47 -11.78 13.86 -11.52
N GLN A 48 -10.66 14.23 -10.88
CA GLN A 48 -9.44 13.43 -10.90
C GLN A 48 -9.65 12.06 -10.27
N ILE A 49 -10.38 11.98 -9.15
CA ILE A 49 -10.69 10.72 -8.48
C ILE A 49 -11.49 9.81 -9.41
N ARG A 50 -12.54 10.32 -10.06
CA ARG A 50 -13.32 9.55 -11.03
C ARG A 50 -12.46 9.05 -12.19
N GLN A 51 -11.61 9.92 -12.74
CA GLN A 51 -10.72 9.55 -13.83
C GLN A 51 -9.73 8.47 -13.39
N ASP A 52 -9.13 8.62 -12.20
CA ASP A 52 -8.18 7.66 -11.64
C ASP A 52 -8.82 6.28 -11.50
N LEU A 53 -9.97 6.22 -10.85
CA LEU A 53 -10.71 4.98 -10.62
C LEU A 53 -11.17 4.35 -11.95
N ASN A 54 -11.65 5.13 -12.91
CA ASN A 54 -12.06 4.62 -14.22
C ASN A 54 -10.92 3.91 -14.99
N ASN A 55 -9.64 4.15 -14.68
CA ASN A 55 -8.52 3.44 -15.32
C ASN A 55 -8.48 1.94 -14.97
N PHE A 56 -9.09 1.52 -13.85
CA PHE A 56 -9.04 0.13 -13.38
C PHE A 56 -10.42 -0.57 -13.41
N GLY A 57 -11.46 0.10 -13.94
CA GLY A 57 -12.82 -0.43 -14.08
C GLY A 57 -13.91 0.46 -13.47
N GLY A 58 -15.16 0.01 -13.58
CA GLY A 58 -16.34 0.71 -13.06
C GLY A 58 -16.54 0.45 -11.57
N PHE A 59 -15.78 1.12 -10.70
CA PHE A 59 -15.86 0.94 -9.25
C PHE A 59 -17.12 1.51 -8.59
N GLY A 60 -18.00 2.15 -9.35
CA GLY A 60 -19.21 2.78 -8.83
C GLY A 60 -20.34 2.77 -9.84
N GLN A 61 -21.55 2.95 -9.33
CA GLN A 61 -22.72 3.23 -10.15
C GLN A 61 -22.97 4.74 -10.20
N GLN A 62 -23.26 5.25 -11.40
CA GLN A 62 -23.57 6.67 -11.59
C GLN A 62 -24.74 7.07 -10.69
N GLY A 63 -24.53 8.07 -9.82
CA GLY A 63 -25.52 8.54 -8.85
C GLY A 63 -25.58 7.77 -7.53
N PHE A 64 -24.89 6.63 -7.39
CA PHE A 64 -24.91 5.77 -6.19
C PHE A 64 -23.63 5.81 -5.35
N GLY A 65 -22.50 6.24 -5.96
CA GLY A 65 -21.21 6.31 -5.30
C GLY A 65 -20.44 4.98 -5.37
N TYR A 66 -19.52 4.81 -4.42
CA TYR A 66 -18.61 3.68 -4.30
C TYR A 66 -18.92 2.91 -3.03
N ASP A 67 -18.96 1.59 -3.13
CA ASP A 67 -18.90 0.73 -1.95
C ASP A 67 -17.48 0.79 -1.36
N VAL A 68 -17.36 1.20 -0.10
CA VAL A 68 -16.07 1.47 0.54
C VAL A 68 -15.23 0.20 0.67
N GLY A 69 -15.85 -0.90 1.07
CA GLY A 69 -15.17 -2.18 1.27
C GLY A 69 -14.66 -2.75 -0.05
N ASN A 70 -15.53 -2.84 -1.05
CA ASN A 70 -15.19 -3.35 -2.37
C ASN A 70 -14.13 -2.48 -3.05
N LEU A 71 -14.29 -1.15 -3.05
CA LEU A 71 -13.30 -0.25 -3.65
C LEU A 71 -11.94 -0.37 -2.94
N ARG A 72 -11.92 -0.45 -1.61
CA ARG A 72 -10.68 -0.64 -0.84
C ARG A 72 -10.00 -1.95 -1.21
N ASN A 73 -10.75 -3.04 -1.32
CA ASN A 73 -10.23 -4.36 -1.65
C ASN A 73 -9.63 -4.38 -3.06
N GLU A 74 -10.32 -3.80 -4.04
CA GLU A 74 -9.80 -3.73 -5.42
C GLU A 74 -8.55 -2.87 -5.53
N ILE A 75 -8.52 -1.70 -4.87
CA ILE A 75 -7.28 -0.90 -4.79
C ILE A 75 -6.17 -1.68 -4.10
N GLY A 76 -6.49 -2.44 -3.04
CA GLY A 76 -5.54 -3.32 -2.35
C GLY A 76 -4.89 -4.33 -3.31
N LYS A 77 -5.70 -5.02 -4.13
CA LYS A 77 -5.22 -5.96 -5.15
C LYS A 77 -4.34 -5.28 -6.20
N ILE A 78 -4.73 -4.09 -6.68
CA ILE A 78 -3.93 -3.31 -7.64
C ILE A 78 -2.56 -2.94 -7.06
N LEU A 79 -2.52 -2.60 -5.76
CA LEU A 79 -1.28 -2.29 -5.04
C LEU A 79 -0.49 -3.56 -4.62
N GLY A 80 -1.06 -4.76 -4.81
CA GLY A 80 -0.48 -6.03 -4.40
C GLY A 80 -0.54 -6.32 -2.90
N LEU A 81 -1.36 -5.61 -2.14
CA LEU A 81 -1.47 -5.74 -0.68
C LEU A 81 -2.21 -7.02 -0.23
N ASP A 82 -2.61 -7.86 -1.18
CA ASP A 82 -3.22 -9.18 -0.97
C ASP A 82 -2.19 -10.32 -1.07
N LYS A 83 -0.89 -9.99 -1.11
CA LYS A 83 0.21 -10.94 -1.29
C LYS A 83 1.22 -10.82 -0.16
N LYS A 84 1.92 -11.93 0.08
CA LYS A 84 3.07 -11.97 0.98
C LYS A 84 4.35 -11.63 0.24
N TYR A 85 5.14 -10.74 0.82
CA TYR A 85 6.44 -10.33 0.28
C TYR A 85 7.56 -10.63 1.24
N LYS A 86 8.55 -11.39 0.79
CA LYS A 86 9.81 -11.53 1.50
C LYS A 86 10.73 -10.38 1.12
N ILE A 87 11.24 -9.67 2.13
CA ILE A 87 12.13 -8.53 1.95
C ILE A 87 13.46 -8.76 2.67
N ILE A 88 14.53 -8.25 2.07
CA ILE A 88 15.85 -8.15 2.69
C ILE A 88 16.18 -6.68 2.94
N ILE A 89 17.01 -6.41 3.93
CA ILE A 89 17.51 -5.06 4.22
C ILE A 89 19.03 -5.06 4.07
N VAL A 90 19.55 -4.15 3.25
CA VAL A 90 21.00 -3.93 3.11
C VAL A 90 21.40 -2.74 3.98
N GLY A 91 22.28 -2.99 4.94
CA GLY A 91 22.66 -2.09 6.02
C GLY A 91 21.86 -2.38 7.30
N ALA A 92 22.53 -2.88 8.32
CA ALA A 92 21.96 -3.19 9.64
C ALA A 92 22.36 -2.14 10.71
N GLY A 93 22.60 -0.90 10.30
CA GLY A 93 22.70 0.24 11.20
C GLY A 93 21.33 0.67 11.76
N ASN A 94 21.29 1.72 12.57
CA ASN A 94 20.08 2.14 13.31
C ASN A 94 18.78 2.17 12.49
N ILE A 95 18.82 2.70 11.26
CA ILE A 95 17.65 2.76 10.37
C ILE A 95 17.25 1.36 9.89
N GLY A 96 18.20 0.54 9.45
CA GLY A 96 17.92 -0.82 9.02
C GLY A 96 17.31 -1.66 10.13
N GLN A 97 17.83 -1.52 11.35
CA GLN A 97 17.27 -2.18 12.53
C GLN A 97 15.87 -1.64 12.90
N ALA A 98 15.65 -0.33 12.78
CA ALA A 98 14.34 0.27 13.03
C ALA A 98 13.29 -0.24 12.03
N ILE A 99 13.65 -0.32 10.75
CA ILE A 99 12.78 -0.86 9.69
C ILE A 99 12.50 -2.35 9.94
N ALA A 100 13.53 -3.14 10.28
CA ALA A 100 13.36 -4.57 10.59
C ALA A 100 12.40 -4.82 11.77
N ASN A 101 12.37 -3.88 12.73
CA ASN A 101 11.52 -3.95 13.91
C ASN A 101 10.10 -3.38 13.72
N TYR A 102 9.83 -2.70 12.60
CA TYR A 102 8.56 -2.05 12.35
C TYR A 102 7.44 -3.08 12.13
N THR A 103 6.47 -3.14 13.05
CA THR A 103 5.37 -4.12 13.01
C THR A 103 4.45 -3.94 11.80
N GLY A 104 4.29 -2.70 11.31
CA GLY A 104 3.40 -2.40 10.20
C GLY A 104 3.78 -3.08 8.87
N PHE A 105 5.03 -3.52 8.71
CA PHE A 105 5.42 -4.37 7.58
C PHE A 105 4.81 -5.77 7.69
N TYR A 106 4.94 -6.41 8.85
CA TYR A 106 4.41 -7.75 9.07
C TYR A 106 2.87 -7.77 9.05
N GLU A 107 2.23 -6.74 9.57
CA GLU A 107 0.77 -6.55 9.47
C GLU A 107 0.28 -6.38 8.03
N ALA A 108 1.14 -5.88 7.14
CA ALA A 108 0.89 -5.74 5.72
C ALA A 108 1.47 -6.90 4.90
N ASP A 109 1.74 -8.05 5.53
CA ASP A 109 2.26 -9.27 4.89
C ASP A 109 3.66 -9.12 4.24
N TYR A 110 4.45 -8.14 4.70
CA TYR A 110 5.88 -8.03 4.40
C TYR A 110 6.71 -8.70 5.50
N GLU A 111 7.42 -9.76 5.12
CA GLU A 111 8.30 -10.52 6.00
C GLU A 111 9.76 -10.12 5.76
N VAL A 112 10.40 -9.52 6.77
CA VAL A 112 11.85 -9.30 6.75
C VAL A 112 12.52 -10.64 7.03
N VAL A 113 13.20 -11.20 6.02
CA VAL A 113 13.80 -12.54 6.11
C VAL A 113 15.30 -12.52 6.42
N ALA A 114 15.98 -11.43 6.10
CA ALA A 114 17.41 -11.26 6.37
C ALA A 114 17.81 -9.77 6.33
N LEU A 115 18.89 -9.46 7.04
CA LEU A 115 19.62 -8.21 6.92
C LEU A 115 21.05 -8.52 6.45
N PHE A 116 21.71 -7.56 5.80
CA PHE A 116 23.09 -7.68 5.34
C PHE A 116 23.92 -6.50 5.84
N ASP A 117 25.10 -6.73 6.40
CA ASP A 117 26.01 -5.65 6.81
C ASP A 117 27.48 -6.10 6.78
N LYS A 118 28.37 -5.22 6.31
CA LYS A 118 29.82 -5.47 6.25
C LYS A 118 30.52 -5.39 7.62
N ASN A 119 29.85 -4.89 8.65
CA ASN A 119 30.42 -4.78 9.98
C ASN A 119 30.45 -6.17 10.63
N PRO A 120 31.63 -6.79 10.82
CA PRO A 120 31.72 -8.15 11.33
C PRO A 120 31.19 -8.30 12.76
N LYS A 121 31.04 -7.19 13.51
CA LYS A 121 30.40 -7.19 14.83
C LYS A 121 28.89 -7.39 14.79
N LEU A 122 28.25 -7.12 13.65
CA LEU A 122 26.81 -7.26 13.46
C LEU A 122 26.46 -8.61 12.84
N VAL A 123 27.34 -9.17 12.02
CA VAL A 123 27.14 -10.47 11.36
C VAL A 123 26.90 -11.56 12.41
N GLY A 124 25.86 -12.37 12.20
CA GLY A 124 25.42 -13.43 13.10
C GLY A 124 24.42 -13.00 14.18
N LEU A 125 24.22 -11.70 14.40
CA LEU A 125 23.13 -11.22 15.25
C LEU A 125 21.78 -11.39 14.56
N SER A 126 20.70 -11.39 15.35
CA SER A 126 19.33 -11.47 14.82
C SER A 126 18.49 -10.29 15.29
N ILE A 127 17.55 -9.88 14.43
CA ILE A 127 16.52 -8.90 14.73
C ILE A 127 15.19 -9.56 14.44
N ARG A 128 14.39 -9.77 15.50
CA ARG A 128 13.21 -10.65 15.45
C ARG A 128 13.59 -12.04 14.92
N ASN A 129 13.13 -12.40 13.73
CA ASN A 129 13.38 -13.69 13.10
C ASN A 129 14.36 -13.59 11.92
N ALA A 130 14.97 -12.42 11.68
CA ALA A 130 15.87 -12.18 10.57
C ALA A 130 17.34 -12.13 11.03
N LEU A 131 18.19 -12.95 10.41
CA LEU A 131 19.64 -12.98 10.67
C LEU A 131 20.34 -11.84 9.93
N ILE A 132 21.34 -11.23 10.56
CA ILE A 132 22.28 -10.33 9.89
C ILE A 132 23.39 -11.17 9.27
N MET A 133 23.46 -11.17 7.94
CA MET A 133 24.44 -11.88 7.13
C MET A 133 25.55 -10.92 6.67
N ASP A 134 26.69 -11.49 6.29
CA ASP A 134 27.75 -10.74 5.63
C ASP A 134 27.34 -10.37 4.20
N SER A 135 27.72 -9.17 3.75
CA SER A 135 27.26 -8.55 2.48
C SER A 135 28.25 -8.69 1.34
#